data_AF-A0A091BPW5-F1
#
_entry.id   AF-A0A091BPW5-F1
#
_cell.length_a   1.000
_cell.length_b   1.000
_cell.length_c   1.000
_cell.angle_alpha   90.00
_cell.angle_beta   90.00
_cell.angle_gamma   90.00
#
_symmetry.space_group_name_H-M   'P 1'
#
loop_
_entity.id
_entity.type
_entity.pdbx_description
1 polymer ?
#
loop_
_entity_poly.entity_id
_entity_poly.type
_entity_poly.pdbx_seq_one_letter_code
_entity_poly.pdbx_strand_id
1 'polypeptide(L)'
;MPITGLSHYLIQNPILTLFLICHFLSDFHLQSQTVADRKNTESKYLLIHLLGVAFPLAIVTLFLPSLWKISLVILVTHSIIDFGKSNVANWLRLNPMATFLLDQILHLVIIVLLTRYQVDSSLITSQVTGPVLNMILFLVLITKPTNVVFKIFFQKY
;
A
#
# COMPACT_ATOMS: atom_id res chain seq x y z
N MET A 1 -16.31 -17.95 -16.99
CA MET A 1 -15.55 -16.70 -17.19
C MET A 1 -14.12 -17.09 -17.52
N PRO A 2 -13.48 -16.53 -18.54
CA PRO A 2 -12.06 -16.81 -18.77
C PRO A 2 -11.28 -16.44 -17.52
N ILE A 3 -10.29 -17.25 -17.15
CA ILE A 3 -9.36 -16.92 -16.07
C ILE A 3 -8.55 -15.72 -16.56
N THR A 4 -9.01 -14.51 -16.26
CA THR A 4 -8.24 -13.29 -16.53
C THR A 4 -7.15 -13.19 -15.47
N GLY A 5 -5.89 -13.12 -15.89
CA GLY A 5 -4.76 -12.98 -14.97
C GLY A 5 -4.79 -11.67 -14.17
N LEU A 6 -4.06 -11.62 -13.05
CA LEU A 6 -3.96 -10.45 -12.17
C LEU A 6 -3.61 -9.16 -12.93
N SER A 7 -2.65 -9.23 -13.85
CA SER A 7 -2.24 -8.09 -14.69
C SER A 7 -3.43 -7.49 -15.47
N HIS A 8 -4.25 -8.34 -16.08
CA HIS A 8 -5.43 -7.89 -16.82
C HIS A 8 -6.46 -7.24 -15.89
N TYR A 9 -6.67 -7.80 -14.70
CA TYR A 9 -7.56 -7.20 -13.70
C TYR A 9 -7.07 -5.82 -13.24
N LEU A 10 -5.77 -5.67 -12.98
CA LEU A 10 -5.16 -4.39 -12.56
C LEU A 10 -5.24 -3.32 -13.67
N ILE A 11 -5.08 -3.72 -14.93
CA ILE A 11 -5.25 -2.83 -16.09
C ILE A 11 -6.69 -2.30 -16.16
N GLN A 12 -7.69 -3.16 -15.90
CA GLN A 12 -9.11 -2.78 -15.91
C GLN A 12 -9.53 -1.97 -14.67
N ASN A 13 -8.74 -2.01 -13.60
CA ASN A 13 -9.02 -1.31 -12.34
C ASN A 13 -7.87 -0.33 -12.01
N PRO A 14 -7.68 0.74 -12.79
CA PRO A 14 -6.50 1.58 -12.67
C PRO A 14 -6.47 2.41 -11.37
N ILE A 15 -7.63 2.72 -10.77
CA ILE A 15 -7.71 3.38 -9.45
C ILE A 15 -7.14 2.46 -8.36
N LEU A 16 -7.50 1.17 -8.39
CA LEU A 16 -6.91 0.16 -7.50
C LEU A 16 -5.38 0.14 -7.68
N THR A 17 -4.92 -0.01 -8.93
CA THR A 17 -3.49 -0.04 -9.26
C THR A 17 -2.75 1.21 -8.78
N LEU A 18 -3.37 2.39 -8.92
CA LEU A 18 -2.82 3.65 -8.44
C LEU A 18 -2.63 3.67 -6.92
N PHE A 19 -3.65 3.27 -6.15
CA PHE A 19 -3.53 3.22 -4.69
C PHE A 19 -2.60 2.11 -4.19
N LEU A 20 -2.47 1.00 -4.92
CA LEU A 20 -1.44 0.00 -4.66
C LEU A 20 -0.04 0.59 -4.83
N ILE A 21 0.20 1.39 -5.87
CA ILE A 21 1.47 2.11 -6.05
C ILE A 21 1.71 3.04 -4.87
N CYS A 22 0.72 3.84 -4.45
CA CYS A 22 0.86 4.72 -3.28
C CYS A 22 1.25 3.94 -2.03
N HIS A 23 0.58 2.81 -1.78
CA HIS A 23 0.87 1.93 -0.65
C HIS A 23 2.31 1.41 -0.67
N PHE A 24 2.72 0.77 -1.77
CA PHE A 24 4.06 0.19 -1.86
C PHE A 24 5.17 1.25 -1.86
N LEU A 25 4.94 2.41 -2.47
CA LEU A 25 5.87 3.53 -2.36
C LEU A 25 6.02 3.99 -0.91
N SER A 26 4.92 4.08 -0.17
CA SER A 26 4.92 4.56 1.22
C SER A 26 5.65 3.59 2.15
N ASP A 27 5.24 2.32 2.16
CA ASP A 27 5.76 1.32 3.11
C ASP A 27 7.18 0.85 2.82
N PHE A 28 7.67 0.99 1.57
CA PHE A 28 8.97 0.45 1.18
C PHE A 28 9.93 1.51 0.66
N HIS A 29 9.51 2.38 -0.26
CA HIS A 29 10.42 3.31 -0.91
C HIS A 29 10.68 4.54 -0.07
N LEU A 30 9.62 5.15 0.48
CA LEU A 30 9.64 6.35 1.31
C LEU A 30 9.93 6.05 2.78
N GLN A 31 9.65 4.82 3.23
CA GLN A 31 10.06 4.34 4.55
C GLN A 31 11.55 3.95 4.55
N SER A 32 12.38 4.64 5.33
CA SER A 32 13.76 4.24 5.55
C SER A 32 13.86 3.09 6.56
N GLN A 33 14.98 2.35 6.57
CA GLN A 33 15.20 1.27 7.53
C GLN A 33 15.08 1.77 8.98
N THR A 34 15.66 2.93 9.28
CA THR A 34 15.57 3.57 10.61
C THR A 34 14.13 3.85 11.02
N VAL A 35 13.28 4.30 10.09
CA VAL A 35 11.85 4.53 10.37
C VAL A 35 11.14 3.20 10.61
N ALA A 36 11.40 2.19 9.77
CA ALA A 36 10.79 0.86 9.92
C ALA A 36 11.10 0.22 11.29
N ASP A 37 12.35 0.33 11.75
CA ASP A 37 12.80 -0.26 13.00
C ASP A 37 12.21 0.44 14.23
N ARG A 38 11.97 1.76 14.15
CA ARG A 38 11.58 2.59 15.30
C ARG A 38 10.11 3.00 15.33
N LYS A 39 9.37 2.88 14.22
CA LYS A 39 7.97 3.36 14.16
C LYS A 39 7.03 2.66 15.14
N ASN A 40 7.35 1.43 15.54
CA ASN A 40 6.53 0.65 16.48
C ASN A 40 6.80 0.98 17.96
N THR A 41 7.88 1.72 18.27
CA THR A 41 8.29 2.03 19.65
C THR A 41 8.34 3.53 19.91
N GLU A 42 8.62 4.34 18.89
CA GLU A 42 8.80 5.78 19.00
C GLU A 42 7.81 6.53 18.10
N SER A 43 6.88 7.28 18.72
CA SER A 43 5.81 8.00 18.01
C SER A 43 6.33 9.01 16.97
N LYS A 44 7.54 9.55 17.16
CA LYS A 44 8.18 10.45 16.19
C LYS A 44 8.41 9.74 14.84
N TYR A 45 8.88 8.50 14.87
CA TYR A 45 9.15 7.75 13.64
C TYR A 45 7.85 7.26 12.99
N LEU A 46 6.82 6.95 13.79
CA LEU A 46 5.47 6.72 13.27
C LEU A 46 4.96 7.95 12.53
N LEU A 47 5.08 9.15 13.10
CA LEU A 47 4.65 10.38 12.44
C LEU A 47 5.39 10.62 11.11
N ILE A 48 6.72 10.41 11.08
CA ILE A 48 7.51 10.52 9.85
C ILE A 48 7.00 9.55 8.79
N HIS A 49 6.67 8.31 9.17
CA HIS A 49 6.08 7.32 8.27
C HIS A 49 4.73 7.79 7.73
N LEU A 50 3.83 8.27 8.59
CA LEU A 50 2.50 8.75 8.17
C LEU A 50 2.58 9.96 7.23
N LEU A 51 3.58 10.83 7.39
CA LEU A 51 3.85 11.89 6.41
C LEU A 51 4.31 11.31 5.06
N GLY A 52 5.13 10.26 5.09
CA GLY A 52 5.52 9.49 3.91
C GLY A 52 4.33 8.83 3.21
N VAL A 53 3.32 8.36 3.95
CA VAL A 53 2.05 7.83 3.42
C VAL A 53 1.17 8.93 2.85
N ALA A 54 1.06 10.07 3.55
CA ALA A 54 0.24 11.19 3.12
C ALA A 54 0.74 11.83 1.82
N PHE A 55 2.06 11.81 1.57
CA PHE A 55 2.67 12.43 0.39
C PHE A 55 2.14 11.90 -0.97
N PRO A 56 2.24 10.59 -1.31
CA PRO A 56 1.71 10.08 -2.56
C PRO A 56 0.18 10.20 -2.64
N LEU A 57 -0.53 10.07 -1.52
CA LEU A 57 -2.00 10.26 -1.48
C LEU A 57 -2.42 11.71 -1.75
N ALA A 58 -1.63 12.68 -1.27
CA ALA A 58 -1.84 14.10 -1.54
C ALA A 58 -1.60 14.41 -3.02
N ILE A 59 -0.56 13.83 -3.63
CA ILE A 59 -0.31 13.93 -5.08
C ILE A 59 -1.49 13.40 -5.88
N VAL A 60 -1.97 12.18 -5.56
CA VAL A 60 -3.16 11.61 -6.22
C VAL A 60 -4.36 12.54 -6.08
N THR A 61 -4.60 13.06 -4.87
CA THR A 61 -5.73 13.97 -4.60
C THR A 61 -5.61 15.30 -5.33
N LEU A 62 -4.39 15.81 -5.53
CA LEU A 62 -4.16 17.06 -6.26
C LEU A 62 -4.48 16.91 -7.75
N PHE A 63 -4.04 15.81 -8.38
CA PHE A 63 -4.28 15.54 -9.80
C PHE A 63 -5.67 14.96 -10.08
N LEU A 64 -6.25 14.25 -9.11
CA LEU A 64 -7.54 13.59 -9.20
C LEU A 64 -8.39 13.96 -7.97
N PRO A 65 -8.89 15.20 -7.88
CA PRO A 65 -9.61 15.68 -6.69
C PRO A 65 -10.82 14.84 -6.32
N SER A 66 -11.48 14.17 -7.27
CA SER A 66 -12.61 13.28 -6.99
C SER A 66 -12.26 12.12 -6.05
N LEU A 67 -10.98 11.73 -5.95
CA LEU A 67 -10.51 10.63 -5.11
C LEU A 67 -10.18 11.03 -3.67
N TRP A 68 -10.36 12.30 -3.28
CA TRP A 68 -9.96 12.82 -1.96
C TRP A 68 -10.52 12.01 -0.78
N LYS A 69 -11.79 11.56 -0.88
CA LYS A 69 -12.44 10.77 0.18
C LYS A 69 -11.74 9.42 0.37
N ILE A 70 -11.37 8.76 -0.73
CA ILE A 70 -10.68 7.47 -0.69
C ILE A 70 -9.29 7.67 -0.13
N SER A 71 -8.55 8.68 -0.62
CA SER A 71 -7.23 9.03 -0.10
C SER A 71 -7.26 9.27 1.41
N LEU A 72 -8.26 10.01 1.91
CA LEU A 72 -8.42 10.27 3.34
C LEU A 72 -8.72 8.99 4.13
N VAL A 73 -9.64 8.15 3.65
CA VAL A 73 -9.97 6.89 4.34
C VAL A 73 -8.76 5.94 4.34
N ILE A 74 -8.02 5.83 3.24
CA ILE A 74 -6.78 5.04 3.18
C ILE A 74 -5.77 5.59 4.19
N LEU A 75 -5.53 6.90 4.24
CA LEU A 75 -4.60 7.49 5.20
C LEU A 75 -5.00 7.19 6.66
N VAL A 76 -6.29 7.35 6.99
CA VAL A 76 -6.81 7.09 8.34
C VAL A 76 -6.69 5.61 8.70
N THR A 77 -7.12 4.72 7.81
CA THR A 77 -7.04 3.27 8.05
C THR A 77 -5.60 2.78 8.15
N HIS A 78 -4.70 3.27 7.30
CA HIS A 78 -3.26 3.02 7.38
C HIS A 78 -2.71 3.43 8.75
N SER A 79 -3.06 4.64 9.20
CA SER A 79 -2.63 5.17 10.50
C SER A 79 -3.12 4.31 11.67
N ILE A 80 -4.39 3.85 11.61
CA ILE A 80 -4.98 2.98 12.64
C ILE A 80 -4.29 1.63 12.68
N ILE A 81 -4.02 1.01 11.52
CA ILE A 81 -3.36 -0.29 11.45
C ILE A 81 -1.93 -0.19 11.98
N ASP A 82 -1.14 0.77 11.49
CA ASP A 82 0.25 0.93 11.93
C ASP A 82 0.36 1.23 13.43
N PHE A 83 -0.56 2.03 13.98
CA PHE A 83 -0.61 2.30 15.41
C PHE A 83 -1.00 1.05 16.23
N GLY A 84 -2.01 0.30 15.78
CA GLY A 84 -2.50 -0.89 16.48
C GLY A 84 -1.63 -2.13 16.32
N LYS A 85 -0.69 -2.12 15.36
CA LYS A 85 0.12 -3.28 14.96
C LYS A 85 0.83 -3.97 16.12
N SER A 86 1.53 -3.22 16.96
CA SER A 86 2.31 -3.78 18.07
C SER A 86 1.40 -4.39 19.15
N ASN A 87 0.29 -3.73 19.47
CA ASN A 87 -0.72 -4.24 20.41
C ASN A 87 -1.35 -5.54 19.91
N VAL A 88 -1.75 -5.60 18.63
CA VAL A 88 -2.35 -6.79 18.02
C VAL A 88 -1.33 -7.93 17.95
N ALA A 89 -0.09 -7.65 17.56
CA ALA A 89 0.97 -8.65 17.49
C ALA A 89 1.23 -9.30 18.87
N ASN A 90 1.29 -8.49 19.93
CA ASN A 90 1.49 -8.98 21.29
C ASN A 90 0.27 -9.77 21.80
N TRP A 91 -0.94 -9.27 21.54
CA TRP A 91 -2.18 -9.93 21.95
C TRP A 91 -2.36 -11.31 21.31
N LEU A 92 -2.07 -11.41 20.01
CA LEU A 92 -2.17 -12.66 19.24
C LEU A 92 -0.88 -13.51 19.27
N ARG A 93 0.17 -13.05 19.96
CA ARG A 93 1.50 -13.69 20.04
C ARG A 93 2.08 -14.03 18.65
N LEU A 94 1.95 -13.10 17.71
CA LEU A 94 2.41 -13.28 16.33
C LEU A 94 3.94 -13.18 16.26
N ASN A 95 4.55 -14.03 15.45
CA ASN A 95 5.97 -13.88 15.11
C ASN A 95 6.18 -12.68 14.17
N PRO A 96 7.42 -12.20 13.95
CA PRO A 96 7.69 -11.03 13.11
C PRO A 96 7.17 -11.16 11.67
N MET A 97 7.31 -12.35 11.07
CA MET A 97 6.82 -12.64 9.72
C MET A 97 5.31 -12.56 9.63
N ALA A 98 4.58 -13.19 10.55
CA ALA A 98 3.13 -13.17 10.60
C ALA A 98 2.61 -11.76 10.87
N THR A 99 3.26 -11.01 11.77
CA THR A 99 2.96 -9.60 12.04
C THR A 99 3.11 -8.75 10.78
N PHE A 100 4.21 -8.93 10.02
CA PHE A 100 4.43 -8.23 8.77
C PHE A 100 3.41 -8.62 7.68
N LEU A 101 3.13 -9.91 7.50
CA LEU A 101 2.18 -10.37 6.49
C LEU A 101 0.76 -9.90 6.79
N LEU A 102 0.31 -10.01 8.05
CA LEU A 102 -0.99 -9.54 8.47
C LEU A 102 -1.14 -8.04 8.23
N ASP A 103 -0.11 -7.27 8.58
CA ASP A 103 -0.05 -5.83 8.34
C ASP A 103 -0.22 -5.50 6.85
N GLN A 104 0.60 -6.07 5.96
CA GLN A 104 0.45 -5.79 4.52
C GLN A 104 -0.90 -6.26 3.96
N ILE A 105 -1.41 -7.42 4.38
CA ILE A 105 -2.71 -7.93 3.92
C ILE A 105 -3.85 -7.00 4.32
N LEU A 106 -3.87 -6.50 5.56
CA LEU A 106 -4.92 -5.59 6.01
C LEU A 106 -4.98 -4.32 5.17
N HIS A 107 -3.83 -3.71 4.90
CA HIS A 107 -3.76 -2.52 4.04
C HIS A 107 -4.26 -2.82 2.61
N LEU A 108 -3.81 -3.92 2.01
CA LEU A 108 -4.22 -4.33 0.67
C LEU A 108 -5.73 -4.61 0.60
N VAL A 109 -6.30 -5.29 1.59
CA VAL A 109 -7.74 -5.57 1.66
C VAL A 109 -8.53 -4.27 1.71
N ILE A 110 -8.13 -3.30 2.53
CA ILE A 110 -8.81 -2.01 2.61
C ILE A 110 -8.75 -1.28 1.27
N ILE A 111 -7.60 -1.23 0.62
CA ILE A 111 -7.45 -0.59 -0.70
C ILE A 111 -8.37 -1.26 -1.73
N VAL A 112 -8.40 -2.60 -1.77
CA VAL A 112 -9.27 -3.34 -2.69
C VAL A 112 -10.75 -3.05 -2.43
N LEU A 113 -11.18 -3.06 -1.16
CA LEU A 113 -12.58 -2.82 -0.80
C LEU A 113 -13.02 -1.39 -1.15
N LEU A 114 -12.18 -0.39 -0.89
CA LEU A 114 -12.51 1.02 -1.14
C LEU A 114 -12.56 1.36 -2.63
N THR A 115 -11.76 0.67 -3.44
CA THR A 115 -11.66 0.95 -4.89
C THR A 115 -12.62 0.13 -5.74
N ARG A 116 -13.19 -0.97 -5.21
CA ARG A 116 -14.10 -1.87 -5.94
C ARG A 116 -15.38 -1.20 -6.47
N TYR A 117 -15.87 -0.18 -5.78
CA TYR A 117 -17.15 0.47 -6.10
C TYR A 117 -16.98 1.80 -6.82
N GLN A 118 -15.77 2.13 -7.28
CA GLN A 118 -15.54 3.38 -7.99
C GLN A 118 -15.99 3.24 -9.45
N VAL A 119 -16.95 4.09 -9.80
CA VAL A 119 -17.49 4.22 -11.14
C VAL A 119 -17.01 5.57 -11.67
N ASP A 120 -16.20 5.51 -12.73
CA ASP A 120 -15.83 6.63 -13.60
C ASP A 120 -15.01 7.77 -13.01
N SER A 121 -13.69 7.67 -13.17
CA SER A 121 -12.87 8.85 -13.44
C SER A 121 -12.46 8.84 -14.91
N SER A 122 -13.09 9.70 -15.72
CA SER A 122 -12.83 9.82 -17.16
C SER A 122 -11.34 10.06 -17.50
N LEU A 123 -10.58 10.66 -16.58
CA LEU A 123 -9.13 10.89 -16.67
C LEU A 123 -8.28 9.62 -16.63
N ILE A 124 -8.76 8.54 -16.00
CA ILE A 124 -7.99 7.30 -15.77
C ILE A 124 -8.48 6.16 -16.69
N THR A 125 -9.62 6.32 -17.36
CA THR A 125 -10.19 5.34 -18.30
C THR A 125 -9.56 5.35 -19.70
N SER A 126 -8.44 6.05 -19.91
CA SER A 126 -7.73 5.95 -21.19
C SER A 126 -7.19 4.53 -21.39
N GLN A 127 -7.17 4.04 -22.64
CA GLN A 127 -6.63 2.71 -22.98
C GLN A 127 -5.14 2.55 -22.60
N VAL A 128 -4.43 3.66 -22.39
CA VAL A 128 -3.00 3.70 -22.07
C VAL A 128 -2.74 3.76 -20.56
N THR A 129 -3.63 4.38 -19.79
CA THR A 129 -3.40 4.64 -18.35
C THR A 129 -3.28 3.34 -17.55
N GLY A 130 -4.20 2.40 -17.75
CA GLY A 130 -4.18 1.10 -17.05
C GLY A 130 -2.88 0.33 -17.25
N PRO A 131 -2.44 0.09 -18.50
CA PRO A 131 -1.15 -0.56 -18.78
C PRO A 131 0.06 0.14 -18.17
N VAL A 132 0.12 1.48 -18.23
CA VAL A 132 1.24 2.25 -17.66
C VAL A 132 1.28 2.13 -16.14
N LEU A 133 0.14 2.26 -15.46
CA LEU A 133 0.09 2.09 -14.00
C LEU A 133 0.47 0.66 -13.59
N ASN A 134 0.01 -0.36 -14.33
CA ASN A 134 0.35 -1.75 -14.05
C ASN A 134 1.87 -2.00 -14.22
N MET A 135 2.50 -1.41 -15.23
CA MET A 135 3.95 -1.45 -15.40
C MET A 135 4.68 -0.77 -14.23
N ILE A 136 4.24 0.42 -13.82
CA ILE A 136 4.83 1.14 -12.68
C ILE A 136 4.70 0.31 -11.41
N LEU A 137 3.53 -0.28 -11.14
CA LEU A 137 3.31 -1.13 -9.98
C LEU A 137 4.30 -2.30 -9.95
N PHE A 138 4.51 -3.01 -11.06
CA PHE A 138 5.47 -4.11 -11.10
C PHE A 138 6.93 -3.65 -10.93
N LEU A 139 7.31 -2.48 -11.47
CA LEU A 139 8.63 -1.90 -11.22
C LEU A 139 8.82 -1.52 -9.74
N VAL A 140 7.79 -0.99 -9.10
CA VAL A 140 7.82 -0.72 -7.65
C VAL A 140 7.97 -2.03 -6.87
N LEU A 141 7.20 -3.07 -7.21
CA LEU A 141 7.21 -4.36 -6.50
C LEU A 141 8.53 -5.12 -6.60
N ILE A 142 9.14 -5.17 -7.79
CA ILE A 142 10.35 -5.99 -8.03
C ILE A 142 11.59 -5.47 -7.29
N THR A 143 11.57 -4.22 -6.82
CA THR A 143 12.70 -3.58 -6.14
C THR A 143 12.71 -3.88 -4.63
N LYS A 144 12.44 -2.89 -3.78
CA LYS A 144 12.51 -3.03 -2.32
C LYS A 144 11.49 -4.04 -1.74
N PRO A 145 10.20 -4.06 -2.14
CA PRO A 145 9.22 -4.97 -1.55
C PRO A 145 9.62 -6.44 -1.69
N THR A 146 10.03 -6.84 -2.89
CA THR A 146 10.52 -8.20 -3.15
C THR A 146 11.73 -8.53 -2.28
N ASN A 147 12.73 -7.64 -2.19
CA ASN A 147 13.91 -7.86 -1.35
C ASN A 147 13.55 -8.01 0.15
N VAL A 148 12.63 -7.21 0.68
CA VAL A 148 12.17 -7.31 2.07
C VAL A 148 11.48 -8.65 2.32
N VAL A 149 10.58 -9.07 1.42
CA VAL A 149 9.93 -10.38 1.52
C VAL A 149 10.96 -11.51 1.47
N PHE A 150 11.91 -11.46 0.55
CA PHE A 150 13.01 -12.45 0.50
C PHE A 150 13.79 -12.49 1.81
N LYS A 151 14.19 -11.34 2.37
CA LYS A 151 14.87 -11.31 3.67
C LYS A 151 14.01 -11.96 4.76
N ILE A 152 12.73 -11.62 4.88
CA ILE A 152 11.87 -12.17 5.95
C ILE A 152 11.69 -13.69 5.82
N PHE A 153 11.52 -14.21 4.60
CA PHE A 153 11.33 -15.65 4.37
C PHE A 153 12.63 -16.45 4.53
N PHE A 154 13.77 -15.87 4.14
CA PHE A 154 15.06 -16.58 4.08
C PHE A 154 16.04 -16.20 5.21
N GLN A 155 15.75 -15.22 6.07
CA GLN A 155 16.54 -14.89 7.28
C GLN A 155 16.60 -16.01 8.32
N LYS A 156 15.94 -17.15 8.06
CA LYS A 156 16.09 -18.38 8.84
C LYS A 156 17.25 -19.27 8.35
N TYR A 157 18.02 -18.81 7.37
CA TYR A 157 19.29 -19.36 6.87
C TYR A 157 20.35 -18.26 6.83
#